data_AF-A0A0D6PB97-F1
#
_entry.id   AF-A0A0D6PB97-F1
#
_cell.length_a   1.000
_cell.length_b   1.000
_cell.length_c   1.000
_cell.angle_alpha   90.00
_cell.angle_beta   90.00
_cell.angle_gamma   90.00
#
_symmetry.space_group_name_H-M   'P 1'
#
loop_
_entity.id
_entity.type
_entity.pdbx_description
1 polymer ?
#
loop_
_entity_poly.entity_id
_entity_poly.type
_entity_poly.pdbx_seq_one_letter_code
_entity_poly.pdbx_strand_id
1 'polypeptide(L)'
;MAGRNETAGNKGSRKGRGNVAMDLVELVVLLCSLAQPGVCTEKHMVFQSHGSLEQCMKEAPPYLAQWINEHPGVRVARFHCAWPGSEDEKS
;
A
#
# COMPACT_ATOMS: atom_id res chain seq x y z
N MET A 1 34.75 -4.73 2.00
CA MET A 1 33.66 -4.91 1.01
C MET A 1 32.80 -6.08 1.47
N ALA A 2 31.47 -5.93 1.41
CA ALA A 2 30.40 -6.84 1.87
C ALA A 2 30.09 -6.88 3.39
N GLY A 3 29.33 -5.88 3.85
CA GLY A 3 28.54 -5.96 5.08
C GLY A 3 27.06 -5.91 4.72
N ARG A 4 26.40 -7.07 4.65
CA ARG A 4 24.95 -7.18 4.52
C ARG A 4 24.34 -6.86 5.89
N ASN A 5 23.93 -5.62 6.10
CA ASN A 5 23.10 -5.27 7.25
C ASN A 5 21.63 -5.38 6.83
N GLU A 6 21.09 -6.56 7.08
CA GLU A 6 19.67 -6.80 7.20
C GLU A 6 19.21 -6.11 8.49
N THR A 7 18.30 -5.15 8.40
CA THR A 7 17.58 -4.69 9.60
C THR A 7 16.22 -4.11 9.24
N ALA A 8 15.21 -4.91 9.61
CA ALA A 8 13.94 -4.47 10.17
C ALA A 8 13.06 -3.55 9.31
N GLY A 9 12.43 -4.14 8.30
CA GLY A 9 11.07 -3.76 7.93
C GLY A 9 10.09 -4.19 9.02
N ASN A 10 10.10 -3.50 10.16
CA ASN A 10 9.06 -3.60 11.17
C ASN A 10 7.79 -2.95 10.61
N LYS A 11 6.85 -3.75 10.11
CA LYS A 11 5.48 -3.31 9.86
C LYS A 11 4.52 -4.32 10.44
N GLY A 12 4.07 -4.00 11.64
CA GLY A 12 3.16 -4.80 12.41
C GLY A 12 1.90 -5.18 11.65
N SER A 13 1.60 -6.47 11.70
CA SER A 13 0.26 -7.03 11.62
C SER A 13 -0.67 -6.29 12.59
N ARG A 14 -1.38 -5.26 12.11
CA ARG A 14 -2.59 -4.78 12.79
C ARG A 14 -3.78 -5.53 12.23
N LYS A 15 -3.89 -6.78 12.68
CA LYS A 15 -5.09 -7.59 12.60
C LYS A 15 -6.21 -6.92 13.42
N GLY A 16 -7.35 -6.66 12.79
CA GLY A 16 -8.63 -6.47 13.47
C GLY A 16 -9.39 -5.17 13.15
N ARG A 17 -10.40 -5.29 12.26
CA ARG A 17 -11.83 -5.20 12.64
C ARG A 17 -12.76 -5.20 11.41
N GLY A 18 -13.58 -6.26 11.32
CA GLY A 18 -15.02 -6.20 11.07
C GLY A 18 -15.53 -5.68 9.72
N ASN A 19 -15.96 -6.63 8.88
CA ASN A 19 -17.13 -6.52 7.97
C ASN A 19 -17.17 -5.25 7.09
N VAL A 20 -16.27 -5.15 6.11
CA VAL A 20 -16.26 -4.07 5.11
C VAL A 20 -17.05 -4.53 3.88
N ALA A 21 -18.38 -4.55 4.02
CA ALA A 21 -19.29 -5.10 3.02
C ALA A 21 -19.23 -4.35 1.67
N MET A 22 -18.68 -5.06 0.68
CA MET A 22 -19.04 -5.07 -0.75
C MET A 22 -18.59 -3.94 -1.70
N ASP A 23 -17.79 -2.96 -1.27
CA ASP A 23 -17.37 -1.90 -2.21
C ASP A 23 -15.97 -1.28 -2.03
N LEU A 24 -15.37 -1.49 -0.85
CA LEU A 24 -14.11 -0.85 -0.49
C LEU A 24 -12.93 -1.74 -0.84
N VAL A 25 -11.93 -1.16 -1.49
CA VAL A 25 -10.65 -1.81 -1.80
C VAL A 25 -9.54 -1.12 -1.01
N GLU A 26 -8.47 -1.83 -0.75
CA GLU A 26 -7.28 -1.29 -0.11
C GLU A 26 -6.19 -1.08 -1.18
N LEU A 27 -5.76 0.16 -1.35
CA LEU A 27 -4.61 0.53 -2.14
C LEU A 27 -3.37 0.47 -1.26
N VAL A 28 -2.56 -0.55 -1.48
CA VAL A 28 -1.30 -0.76 -0.76
C VAL A 28 -0.16 -0.19 -1.60
N VAL A 29 0.61 0.71 -0.99
CA VAL A 29 1.65 1.48 -1.68
C VAL A 29 2.96 1.37 -0.92
N LEU A 30 4.00 0.91 -1.60
CA LEU A 30 5.35 0.91 -1.08
C LEU A 30 6.03 2.24 -1.39
N LEU A 31 6.30 3.01 -0.34
CA LEU A 31 6.90 4.33 -0.42
C LEU A 31 8.33 4.29 0.09
N CYS A 32 9.32 4.61 -0.73
CA CYS A 32 10.70 4.72 -0.26
C CYS A 32 11.04 6.18 0.03
N SER A 33 11.73 6.43 1.15
CA SER A 33 12.17 7.78 1.52
C SER A 33 13.23 8.28 0.53
N LEU A 34 13.08 9.51 0.05
CA LEU A 34 14.10 10.15 -0.79
C LEU A 34 15.34 10.58 0.02
N ALA A 35 15.15 10.88 1.30
CA ALA A 35 16.25 11.22 2.21
C ALA A 35 17.07 9.97 2.61
N GLN A 36 16.44 8.79 2.64
CA GLN A 36 17.05 7.54 3.11
C GLN A 36 16.72 6.39 2.14
N PRO A 37 17.60 6.07 1.17
CA PRO A 37 17.32 5.11 0.11
C PRO A 37 17.18 3.65 0.58
N GLY A 38 17.37 3.36 1.86
CA GLY A 38 17.12 2.05 2.47
C GLY A 38 15.80 1.94 3.23
N VAL A 39 15.07 3.04 3.41
CA VAL A 39 13.85 3.07 4.24
C VAL A 39 12.62 3.09 3.33
N CYS A 40 11.96 1.94 3.22
CA CYS A 40 10.70 1.81 2.49
C CYS A 40 9.53 1.49 3.44
N THR A 41 8.43 2.17 3.22
CA THR A 41 7.25 2.21 4.06
C THR A 41 6.02 1.87 3.23
N GLU A 42 5.47 0.69 3.44
CA GLU A 42 4.13 0.33 2.97
C GLU A 42 3.04 1.17 3.64
N LYS A 43 2.13 1.71 2.83
CA LYS A 43 1.01 2.55 3.22
C LYS A 43 -0.26 1.96 2.65
N HIS A 44 -1.20 1.68 3.54
CA HIS A 44 -2.51 1.15 3.20
C HIS A 44 -3.48 2.32 3.17
N MET A 45 -4.11 2.52 2.02
CA MET A 45 -5.09 3.58 1.81
C MET A 45 -6.41 2.92 1.40
N VAL A 46 -7.48 3.20 2.15
CA VAL A 46 -8.80 2.70 1.79
C VAL A 46 -9.30 3.53 0.62
N PHE A 47 -9.63 2.85 -0.48
CA PHE A 47 -10.11 3.45 -1.71
C PHE A 47 -11.53 2.93 -2.00
N GLN A 48 -12.43 3.82 -2.41
CA GLN A 48 -13.81 3.45 -2.75
C GLN A 48 -13.85 3.19 -4.26
N SER A 49 -13.85 1.92 -4.67
CA SER A 49 -13.74 1.57 -6.10
C SER A 49 -14.94 0.79 -6.61
N HIS A 50 -16.12 1.05 -6.07
CA HIS A 50 -17.38 0.44 -6.54
C HIS A 50 -17.31 -1.10 -6.60
N GLY A 51 -16.49 -1.71 -5.73
CA GLY A 51 -16.24 -3.14 -5.73
C GLY A 51 -15.45 -3.68 -6.93
N SER A 52 -14.53 -2.91 -7.53
CA SER A 52 -13.70 -3.38 -8.65
C SER A 52 -12.20 -3.13 -8.48
N LEU A 53 -11.40 -4.22 -8.35
CA LEU A 53 -9.92 -4.11 -8.33
C LEU A 53 -9.36 -3.54 -9.63
N GLU A 54 -9.95 -3.88 -10.77
CA GLU A 54 -9.52 -3.35 -12.06
C GLU A 54 -9.70 -1.83 -12.12
N GLN A 55 -10.79 -1.33 -11.54
CA GLN A 55 -11.07 0.09 -11.47
C GLN A 55 -10.06 0.78 -10.54
N CYS A 56 -9.79 0.19 -9.38
CA CYS A 56 -8.74 0.66 -8.48
C CYS A 56 -7.38 0.75 -9.15
N MET A 57 -6.98 -0.25 -9.95
CA MET A 57 -5.71 -0.23 -10.67
C MET A 57 -5.65 0.87 -11.74
N LYS A 58 -6.80 1.29 -12.31
CA LYS A 58 -6.90 2.40 -13.26
C LYS A 58 -6.89 3.77 -12.57
N GLU A 59 -7.50 3.86 -11.39
CA GLU A 59 -7.60 5.10 -10.60
C GLU A 59 -6.39 5.34 -9.69
N ALA A 60 -5.65 4.29 -9.33
CA ALA A 60 -4.47 4.38 -8.48
C ALA A 60 -3.36 5.27 -9.07
N PRO A 61 -2.94 5.15 -10.34
CA PRO A 61 -1.88 6.00 -10.90
C PRO A 61 -2.14 7.51 -10.79
N PRO A 62 -3.30 8.06 -11.22
CA PRO A 62 -3.57 9.49 -11.05
C PRO A 62 -3.72 9.91 -9.58
N TYR A 63 -4.28 9.04 -8.73
CA TYR A 63 -4.37 9.29 -7.29
C TYR A 63 -2.99 9.40 -6.63
N LEU A 64 -2.10 8.43 -6.92
CA LEU A 64 -0.73 8.40 -6.41
C LEU A 64 0.10 9.59 -6.90
N ALA A 65 -0.13 10.04 -8.14
CA ALA A 65 0.53 11.22 -8.66
C ALA A 65 0.19 12.47 -7.82
N GLN A 66 -1.08 12.67 -7.44
CA GLN A 66 -1.45 13.75 -6.53
C GLN A 66 -0.84 13.56 -5.14
N TRP A 67 -0.91 12.36 -4.60
CA TRP A 67 -0.37 12.04 -3.28
C TRP A 67 1.15 12.30 -3.16
N ILE A 68 1.94 12.00 -4.20
CA ILE A 68 3.38 12.31 -4.23
C ILE A 68 3.63 13.82 -4.19
N ASN A 69 2.78 14.63 -4.84
CA ASN A 69 2.92 16.09 -4.79
C ASN A 69 2.70 16.63 -3.36
N GLU A 70 1.80 16.01 -2.59
CA GLU A 70 1.59 16.34 -1.17
C GLU A 70 2.74 15.83 -0.28
N HIS A 71 3.44 14.77 -0.71
CA HIS A 71 4.52 14.12 0.03
C HIS A 71 5.86 14.10 -0.73
N PRO A 72 6.52 15.26 -0.92
CA PRO A 72 7.75 15.38 -1.72
C PRO A 72 8.97 14.68 -1.11
N GLY A 73 8.87 14.15 0.12
CA GLY A 73 9.95 13.43 0.81
C GLY A 73 10.02 11.93 0.51
N VAL A 74 9.08 11.39 -0.27
CA VAL A 74 9.01 9.97 -0.58
C VAL A 74 8.75 9.72 -2.06
N ARG A 75 9.04 8.50 -2.50
CA ARG A 75 8.80 8.02 -3.86
C ARG A 75 8.01 6.71 -3.83
N VAL A 76 7.01 6.61 -4.69
CA VAL A 76 6.28 5.35 -4.91
C VAL A 76 7.19 4.37 -5.65
N ALA A 77 7.53 3.26 -5.01
CA ALA A 77 8.33 2.18 -5.58
C ALA A 77 7.45 1.08 -6.22
N ARG A 78 6.32 0.77 -5.57
CA ARG A 78 5.33 -0.20 -6.05
C ARG A 78 3.96 0.15 -5.45
N PHE A 79 2.89 -0.20 -6.14
CA PHE A 79 1.54 -0.16 -5.60
C PHE A 79 0.75 -1.36 -6.09
N HIS A 80 -0.25 -1.80 -5.32
CA HIS A 80 -1.22 -2.81 -5.73
C HIS A 80 -2.55 -2.59 -5.00
N CYS A 81 -3.64 -2.98 -5.66
CA CYS A 81 -4.96 -3.02 -5.03
C CYS A 81 -5.19 -4.42 -4.44
N ALA A 82 -5.69 -4.47 -3.22
CA ALA A 82 -6.07 -5.68 -2.51
C ALA A 82 -7.44 -5.49 -1.86
N TRP A 83 -8.15 -6.58 -1.58
CA TRP A 83 -9.40 -6.48 -0.84
C TRP A 83 -9.13 -6.44 0.67
N PRO A 84 -9.73 -5.50 1.42
CA PRO A 84 -9.58 -5.47 2.87
C PRO A 84 -10.17 -6.76 3.46
N GLY A 85 -9.30 -7.65 3.94
CA GLY A 85 -9.69 -8.93 4.53
C GLY A 85 -9.54 -10.17 3.64
N SER A 86 -8.84 -10.08 2.50
CA SER A 86 -8.46 -11.29 1.72
C SER A 86 -7.24 -12.01 2.33
N GLU A 87 -7.37 -12.46 3.57
CA GLU A 87 -6.60 -13.60 4.10
C GLU A 87 -7.59 -14.77 4.27
N ASP A 88 -7.45 -15.75 3.37
CA ASP A 88 -8.00 -17.10 3.45
C ASP A 88 -9.53 -17.25 3.61
N GLU A 89 -10.26 -17.18 2.50
CA GLU A 89 -11.39 -18.09 2.30
C GLU A 89 -11.02 -19.10 1.20
N LYS A 90 -10.02 -19.92 1.50
CA LYS A 90 -10.08 -21.31 1.04
C LYS A 90 -11.11 -22.01 1.92
N SER A 91 -12.28 -22.30 1.37
CA SER A 91 -12.95 -23.56 1.67
C SER A 91 -13.60 -24.12 0.42
#